data_AF-A0A3A1Y360-F1
#
_entry.id   AF-A0A3A1Y360-F1
#
_cell.length_a   1.000
_cell.length_b   1.000
_cell.length_c   1.000
_cell.angle_alpha   90.00
_cell.angle_beta   90.00
_cell.angle_gamma   90.00
#
_symmetry.space_group_name_H-M   'P 1'
#
loop_
_entity.id
_entity.type
_entity.pdbx_description
1 polymer ?
#
loop_
_entity_poly.entity_id
_entity_poly.type
_entity_poly.pdbx_seq_one_letter_code
_entity_poly.pdbx_strand_id
1 'polypeptide(L)'
;GSISVIGYNVTTNNDTVNITAKENTTIENSNISGNQGVNIDDENGTTTINATNVTAENGSVNITGNQGVNIGNGTNVTAADNVTIDSSNGSVNVTGSNVTANNGTVNITAKENVTIENSNISGNQGVDINASNGTTTINATNITSPNGTVNISGNQAVNIGNGTNISGQGDITINSSNGSINVTGSNITTNNSVNMTAAENITINNSNISGNEINTEAGNNTVIQNSTINATNITINSTNSTVIDNNNVNISNNTNINGNSTQFTNNTGVIDHNPSENGKTKPTEEVKKDNPNLTIVNPINTYLDPNYNDWLLEDDQAYNNGAATDEGRFYTPRIVASSDMNFNREEGISVAANNSELNNYLSARGFTLQTCSIIDPEALRDRLDLDPRDRIDLTRLCSYVNDQLRRTGKIPTHLPLDVLPTTVASAIQNANQGNSVAANLDDSDAE
;
A
#
# COMPACT_ATOMS: atom_id res chain seq x y z
N GLY A 1 -52.98 -0.87 10.17
CA GLY A 1 -53.18 0.55 9.82
C GLY A 1 -51.97 1.34 10.27
N SER A 2 -52.02 2.66 10.12
CA SER A 2 -50.96 3.57 10.60
C SER A 2 -51.11 3.88 12.09
N ILE A 3 -50.00 4.25 12.75
CA ILE A 3 -49.96 4.73 14.14
C ILE A 3 -49.50 6.18 14.16
N SER A 4 -50.11 6.98 15.04
CA SER A 4 -49.72 8.36 15.31
C SER A 4 -49.65 8.60 16.82
N VAL A 5 -48.47 8.99 17.31
CA VAL A 5 -48.20 9.30 18.72
C VAL A 5 -47.67 10.73 18.79
N ILE A 6 -48.55 11.69 19.10
CA ILE A 6 -48.21 13.12 19.07
C ILE A 6 -48.47 13.74 20.44
N GLY A 7 -47.43 14.24 21.11
CA GLY A 7 -47.56 14.88 22.42
C GLY A 7 -47.78 13.93 23.59
N TYR A 8 -47.43 12.65 23.46
CA TYR A 8 -47.68 11.63 24.47
C TYR A 8 -46.41 11.01 25.04
N ASN A 9 -46.52 10.52 26.27
CA ASN A 9 -45.49 9.70 26.91
C ASN A 9 -45.93 8.23 26.88
N VAL A 10 -45.17 7.38 26.21
CA VAL A 10 -45.34 5.91 26.20
C VAL A 10 -44.19 5.33 26.99
N THR A 11 -44.46 4.82 28.19
CA THR A 11 -43.41 4.36 29.11
C THR A 11 -43.73 3.01 29.74
N THR A 12 -42.71 2.17 29.90
CA THR A 12 -42.78 0.93 30.69
C THR A 12 -41.58 0.84 31.63
N ASN A 13 -41.83 0.48 32.90
CA ASN A 13 -40.78 0.49 33.93
C ASN A 13 -39.92 -0.78 33.95
N ASN A 14 -40.40 -1.89 33.39
CA ASN A 14 -39.71 -3.18 33.48
C ASN A 14 -39.62 -3.93 32.15
N ASP A 15 -40.23 -3.40 31.09
CA ASP A 15 -40.46 -4.14 29.84
C ASP A 15 -39.96 -3.35 28.63
N THR A 16 -40.17 -3.91 27.44
CA THR A 16 -39.92 -3.27 26.15
C THR A 16 -41.18 -2.52 25.69
N VAL A 17 -41.02 -1.31 25.16
CA VAL A 17 -42.10 -0.64 24.41
C VAL A 17 -42.12 -1.17 22.99
N ASN A 18 -43.27 -1.66 22.52
CA ASN A 18 -43.46 -2.10 21.13
C ASN A 18 -44.53 -1.23 20.45
N ILE A 19 -44.16 -0.54 19.40
CA ILE A 19 -45.04 0.23 18.52
C ILE A 19 -44.93 -0.38 17.12
N THR A 20 -45.95 -1.14 16.72
CA THR A 20 -45.93 -1.85 15.43
C THR A 20 -47.12 -1.40 14.59
N ALA A 21 -46.85 -0.86 13.41
CA ALA A 21 -47.88 -0.51 12.44
C ALA A 21 -47.74 -1.36 11.16
N LYS A 22 -48.87 -1.59 10.49
CA LYS A 22 -48.85 -2.24 9.17
C LYS A 22 -48.39 -1.27 8.08
N GLU A 23 -48.74 0.00 8.26
CA GLU A 23 -48.47 1.09 7.32
C GLU A 23 -47.43 2.01 7.96
N ASN A 24 -47.72 3.30 8.16
CA ASN A 24 -46.77 4.28 8.68
C ASN A 24 -46.90 4.47 10.19
N THR A 25 -45.79 4.74 10.85
CA THR A 25 -45.73 5.28 12.21
C THR A 25 -45.23 6.73 12.18
N THR A 26 -45.95 7.62 12.85
CA THR A 26 -45.52 9.00 13.10
C THR A 26 -45.47 9.27 14.59
N ILE A 27 -44.30 9.66 15.10
CA ILE A 27 -44.10 10.03 16.50
C ILE A 27 -43.55 11.45 16.55
N GLU A 28 -44.24 12.33 17.26
CA GLU A 28 -43.86 13.74 17.34
C GLU A 28 -44.02 14.29 18.75
N ASN A 29 -43.09 15.13 19.20
CA ASN A 29 -43.17 15.83 20.49
C ASN A 29 -43.49 14.88 21.66
N SER A 30 -42.90 13.69 21.65
CA SER A 30 -43.27 12.58 22.53
C SER A 30 -42.08 12.05 23.33
N ASN A 31 -42.36 11.20 24.31
CA ASN A 31 -41.35 10.42 25.02
C ASN A 31 -41.71 8.93 24.98
N ILE A 32 -40.85 8.12 24.36
CA ILE A 32 -40.99 6.68 24.25
C ILE A 32 -39.87 6.05 25.08
N SER A 33 -40.19 5.48 26.24
CA SER A 33 -39.18 4.91 27.15
C SER A 33 -39.52 3.48 27.55
N GLY A 34 -38.62 2.54 27.27
CA GLY A 34 -38.73 1.17 27.77
C GLY A 34 -37.50 0.80 28.60
N ASN A 35 -37.71 0.08 29.70
CA ASN A 35 -36.59 -0.38 30.52
C ASN A 35 -35.72 -1.41 29.77
N GLN A 36 -36.34 -2.39 29.11
CA GLN A 36 -35.62 -3.48 28.44
C GLN A 36 -35.42 -3.23 26.93
N GLY A 37 -36.01 -2.18 26.37
CA GLY A 37 -35.87 -1.85 24.95
C GLY A 37 -37.01 -1.01 24.40
N VAL A 38 -36.83 -0.53 23.18
CA VAL A 38 -37.90 0.10 22.39
C VAL A 38 -37.85 -0.47 20.97
N ASN A 39 -38.97 -0.97 20.49
CA ASN A 39 -39.14 -1.42 19.11
C ASN A 39 -40.23 -0.58 18.45
N ILE A 40 -39.88 0.10 17.36
CA ILE A 40 -40.80 0.83 16.50
C ILE A 40 -40.66 0.20 15.11
N ASP A 41 -41.74 -0.41 14.60
CA ASP A 41 -41.68 -1.23 13.39
C ASP A 41 -42.88 -0.98 12.47
N ASP A 42 -42.59 -0.67 11.20
CA ASP A 42 -43.57 -0.50 10.14
C ASP A 42 -43.40 -1.56 9.05
N GLU A 43 -44.36 -2.50 8.98
CA GLU A 43 -44.30 -3.67 8.08
C GLU A 43 -44.24 -3.28 6.59
N ASN A 44 -45.03 -2.26 6.19
CA ASN A 44 -45.12 -1.84 4.79
C ASN A 44 -44.90 -0.34 4.58
N GLY A 45 -44.71 0.44 5.64
CA GLY A 45 -44.67 1.90 5.56
C GLY A 45 -43.35 2.52 5.98
N THR A 46 -43.44 3.79 6.32
CA THR A 46 -42.32 4.65 6.71
C THR A 46 -42.48 5.09 8.15
N THR A 47 -41.42 4.94 8.94
CA THR A 47 -41.36 5.46 10.31
C THR A 47 -40.83 6.88 10.30
N THR A 48 -41.56 7.81 10.90
CA THR A 48 -41.14 9.22 11.05
C THR A 48 -41.16 9.62 12.52
N ILE A 49 -40.03 10.08 13.04
CA ILE A 49 -39.85 10.50 14.43
C ILE A 49 -39.26 11.91 14.45
N ASN A 50 -39.93 12.84 15.11
CA ASN A 50 -39.52 14.25 15.20
C ASN A 50 -39.65 14.76 16.63
N ALA A 51 -38.70 15.59 17.08
CA ALA A 51 -38.75 16.26 18.39
C ALA A 51 -39.11 15.31 19.56
N THR A 52 -38.60 14.08 19.53
CA THR A 52 -39.02 12.99 20.42
C THR A 52 -37.82 12.39 21.14
N ASN A 53 -38.02 11.96 22.39
CA ASN A 53 -37.03 11.13 23.08
C ASN A 53 -37.44 9.66 22.95
N VAL A 54 -36.52 8.81 22.48
CA VAL A 54 -36.67 7.36 22.40
C VAL A 54 -35.56 6.72 23.22
N THR A 55 -35.91 6.11 24.34
CA THR A 55 -34.93 5.64 25.33
C THR A 55 -35.13 4.18 25.69
N ALA A 56 -34.05 3.39 25.62
CA ALA A 56 -33.95 2.07 26.22
C ALA A 56 -32.94 2.09 27.38
N GLU A 57 -33.41 2.01 28.62
CA GLU A 57 -32.57 2.22 29.81
C GLU A 57 -31.55 1.10 30.05
N ASN A 58 -31.92 -0.15 29.77
CA ASN A 58 -31.11 -1.36 29.99
C ASN A 58 -31.17 -2.31 28.78
N GLY A 59 -31.46 -1.78 27.59
CA GLY A 59 -31.58 -2.58 26.38
C GLY A 59 -31.29 -1.79 25.11
N SER A 60 -31.79 -2.31 23.99
CA SER A 60 -31.59 -1.73 22.66
C SER A 60 -32.80 -0.95 22.16
N VAL A 61 -32.56 0.00 21.25
CA VAL A 61 -33.61 0.65 20.46
C VAL A 61 -33.55 0.13 19.02
N ASN A 62 -34.68 -0.35 18.50
CA ASN A 62 -34.84 -0.75 17.11
C ASN A 62 -35.93 0.11 16.46
N ILE A 63 -35.58 0.82 15.39
CA ILE A 63 -36.48 1.66 14.60
C ILE A 63 -36.42 1.18 13.17
N THR A 64 -37.50 0.58 12.69
CA THR A 64 -37.57 -0.07 11.38
C THR A 64 -38.74 0.45 10.58
N GLY A 65 -38.50 0.75 9.31
CA GLY A 65 -39.56 1.13 8.38
C GLY A 65 -39.29 0.58 6.99
N ASN A 66 -40.16 -0.31 6.53
CA ASN A 66 -39.96 -1.05 5.28
C ASN A 66 -39.69 -0.13 4.08
N GLN A 67 -40.41 1.00 3.96
CA GLN A 67 -40.27 1.96 2.86
C GLN A 67 -39.42 3.19 3.22
N GLY A 68 -39.01 3.33 4.48
CA GLY A 68 -38.08 4.36 4.90
C GLY A 68 -38.09 4.62 6.40
N VAL A 69 -37.06 5.28 6.90
CA VAL A 69 -37.03 5.83 8.26
C VAL A 69 -36.55 7.27 8.23
N ASN A 70 -37.29 8.16 8.88
CA ASN A 70 -36.97 9.58 9.00
C ASN A 70 -36.88 9.97 10.47
N ILE A 71 -35.66 10.23 10.95
CA ILE A 71 -35.39 10.76 12.29
C ILE A 71 -35.05 12.25 12.13
N GLY A 72 -36.02 13.12 12.37
CA GLY A 72 -35.87 14.55 12.15
C GLY A 72 -35.57 15.34 13.41
N ASN A 73 -35.46 16.65 13.21
CA ASN A 73 -34.82 17.58 14.14
C ASN A 73 -35.34 17.49 15.59
N GLY A 74 -34.42 17.60 16.54
CA GLY A 74 -34.72 17.58 17.97
C GLY A 74 -35.03 16.19 18.52
N THR A 75 -34.81 15.13 17.74
CA THR A 75 -35.00 13.75 18.21
C THR A 75 -33.75 13.22 18.90
N ASN A 76 -33.92 12.57 20.04
CA ASN A 76 -32.86 11.87 20.78
C ASN A 76 -33.21 10.39 20.87
N VAL A 77 -32.37 9.53 20.27
CA VAL A 77 -32.47 8.08 20.37
C VAL A 77 -31.31 7.61 21.25
N THR A 78 -31.60 7.01 22.39
CA THR A 78 -30.59 6.56 23.35
C THR A 78 -30.86 5.12 23.77
N ALA A 79 -29.86 4.27 23.69
CA ALA A 79 -29.90 2.90 24.18
C ALA A 79 -28.71 2.62 25.10
N ALA A 80 -28.92 1.78 26.12
CA ALA A 80 -27.82 1.21 26.89
C ALA A 80 -26.96 0.29 26.02
N ASP A 81 -27.59 -0.54 25.21
CA ASP A 81 -26.93 -1.48 24.32
C ASP A 81 -26.79 -0.89 22.91
N ASN A 82 -27.48 -1.46 21.91
CA ASN A 82 -27.40 -1.04 20.52
C ASN A 82 -28.54 -0.11 20.12
N VAL A 83 -28.28 0.70 19.10
CA VAL A 83 -29.34 1.37 18.34
C VAL A 83 -29.33 0.82 16.91
N THR A 84 -30.48 0.38 16.42
CA THR A 84 -30.68 -0.05 15.03
C THR A 84 -31.71 0.86 14.38
N ILE A 85 -31.34 1.43 13.23
CA ILE A 85 -32.22 2.23 12.37
C ILE A 85 -32.15 1.60 10.98
N ASP A 86 -33.22 0.91 10.56
CA ASP A 86 -33.20 0.12 9.33
C ASP A 86 -34.37 0.44 8.40
N SER A 87 -34.07 0.52 7.10
CA SER A 87 -35.07 0.45 6.04
C SER A 87 -34.72 -0.63 5.01
N SER A 88 -35.48 -1.72 5.05
CA SER A 88 -35.25 -2.90 4.22
C SER A 88 -35.51 -2.71 2.72
N ASN A 89 -36.35 -1.74 2.33
CA ASN A 89 -36.63 -1.42 0.93
C ASN A 89 -36.56 0.08 0.60
N GLY A 90 -36.31 0.95 1.57
CA GLY A 90 -36.26 2.40 1.36
C GLY A 90 -34.94 3.05 1.78
N SER A 91 -35.03 4.36 2.01
CA SER A 91 -33.93 5.21 2.46
C SER A 91 -34.04 5.52 3.96
N VAL A 92 -32.91 5.82 4.61
CA VAL A 92 -32.85 6.32 5.99
C VAL A 92 -32.34 7.76 6.00
N ASN A 93 -33.07 8.65 6.66
CA ASN A 93 -32.70 10.06 6.84
C ASN A 93 -32.60 10.38 8.34
N VAL A 94 -31.47 10.92 8.79
CA VAL A 94 -31.24 11.37 10.16
C VAL A 94 -30.80 12.84 10.12
N THR A 95 -31.65 13.75 10.57
CA THR A 95 -31.44 15.19 10.45
C THR A 95 -31.63 15.88 11.79
N GLY A 96 -30.66 16.69 12.22
CA GLY A 96 -30.78 17.49 13.45
C GLY A 96 -30.98 16.65 14.71
N SER A 97 -30.43 15.44 14.77
CA SER A 97 -30.78 14.44 15.78
C SER A 97 -29.56 13.87 16.53
N ASN A 98 -29.80 13.31 17.70
CA ASN A 98 -28.79 12.58 18.46
C ASN A 98 -29.15 11.09 18.51
N VAL A 99 -28.21 10.22 18.12
CA VAL A 99 -28.37 8.76 18.16
C VAL A 99 -27.19 8.19 18.94
N THR A 100 -27.48 7.57 20.09
CA THR A 100 -26.46 7.12 21.05
C THR A 100 -26.69 5.68 21.52
N ALA A 101 -25.68 4.84 21.36
CA ALA A 101 -25.55 3.52 21.94
C ALA A 101 -24.44 3.54 23.01
N ASN A 102 -24.83 3.58 24.29
CA ASN A 102 -23.91 3.86 25.40
C ASN A 102 -22.85 2.79 25.61
N ASN A 103 -23.20 1.51 25.42
CA ASN A 103 -22.29 0.38 25.57
C ASN A 103 -22.18 -0.48 24.31
N GLY A 104 -22.98 -0.19 23.28
CA GLY A 104 -23.05 -0.98 22.06
C GLY A 104 -22.68 -0.20 20.80
N THR A 105 -23.27 -0.63 19.70
CA THR A 105 -23.06 -0.10 18.35
C THR A 105 -24.30 0.64 17.86
N VAL A 106 -24.09 1.70 17.08
CA VAL A 106 -25.16 2.30 16.27
C VAL A 106 -25.11 1.71 14.87
N ASN A 107 -26.19 1.10 14.42
CA ASN A 107 -26.36 0.54 13.08
C ASN A 107 -27.41 1.35 12.32
N ILE A 108 -27.04 1.96 11.20
CA ILE A 108 -27.92 2.71 10.31
C ILE A 108 -27.84 2.08 8.92
N THR A 109 -28.90 1.38 8.53
CA THR A 109 -28.92 0.57 7.31
C THR A 109 -30.10 0.95 6.42
N ALA A 110 -29.84 1.08 5.13
CA ALA A 110 -30.87 1.34 4.13
C ALA A 110 -30.65 0.47 2.89
N LYS A 111 -31.74 0.10 2.23
CA LYS A 111 -31.67 -0.51 0.90
C LYS A 111 -31.23 0.51 -0.13
N GLU A 112 -31.85 1.67 -0.11
CA GLU A 112 -31.53 2.78 -0.99
C GLU A 112 -30.45 3.64 -0.35
N ASN A 113 -30.76 4.90 -0.01
CA ASN A 113 -29.77 5.88 0.45
C ASN A 113 -29.76 6.01 1.98
N VAL A 114 -28.61 6.42 2.51
CA VAL A 114 -28.51 6.92 3.88
C VAL A 114 -28.09 8.39 3.83
N THR A 115 -28.87 9.26 4.46
CA THR A 115 -28.56 10.70 4.58
C THR A 115 -28.49 11.08 6.05
N ILE A 116 -27.36 11.63 6.49
CA ILE A 116 -27.18 12.10 7.87
C ILE A 116 -26.70 13.54 7.85
N GLU A 117 -27.48 14.44 8.45
CA GLU A 117 -27.20 15.87 8.42
C GLU A 117 -27.35 16.51 9.79
N ASN A 118 -26.42 17.39 10.16
CA ASN A 118 -26.50 18.20 11.38
C ASN A 118 -26.78 17.35 12.64
N SER A 119 -26.21 16.15 12.72
CA SER A 119 -26.55 15.14 13.73
C SER A 119 -25.34 14.70 14.54
N ASN A 120 -25.58 14.01 15.65
CA ASN A 120 -24.55 13.34 16.43
C ASN A 120 -24.87 11.84 16.51
N ILE A 121 -23.95 11.01 16.01
CA ILE A 121 -24.04 9.56 16.04
C ILE A 121 -22.91 9.03 16.91
N SER A 122 -23.25 8.35 17.99
CA SER A 122 -22.26 7.83 18.95
C SER A 122 -22.56 6.40 19.32
N GLY A 123 -21.63 5.49 19.01
CA GLY A 123 -21.71 4.11 19.45
C GLY A 123 -20.41 3.70 20.10
N ASN A 124 -20.48 3.36 21.39
CA ASN A 124 -19.30 3.08 22.20
C ASN A 124 -18.38 2.02 21.58
N GLN A 125 -18.97 0.95 21.04
CA GLN A 125 -18.27 -0.18 20.45
C GLN A 125 -18.22 -0.14 18.91
N GLY A 126 -18.98 0.74 18.27
CA GLY A 126 -18.92 0.92 16.82
C GLY A 126 -19.98 1.85 16.28
N VAL A 127 -19.77 2.35 15.07
CA VAL A 127 -20.82 2.97 14.26
C VAL A 127 -20.76 2.37 12.86
N ASP A 128 -21.86 1.77 12.43
CA ASP A 128 -22.01 1.13 11.12
C ASP A 128 -23.11 1.84 10.32
N ILE A 129 -22.74 2.43 9.19
CA ILE A 129 -23.64 3.17 8.30
C ILE A 129 -23.57 2.56 6.90
N ASN A 130 -24.67 2.05 6.37
CA ASN A 130 -24.66 1.32 5.10
C ASN A 130 -25.89 1.61 4.22
N ALA A 131 -25.63 2.14 3.02
CA ALA A 131 -26.57 2.21 1.91
C ALA A 131 -26.29 1.06 0.91
N SER A 132 -27.02 -0.05 1.03
CA SER A 132 -26.66 -1.31 0.36
C SER A 132 -26.81 -1.31 -1.16
N ASN A 133 -27.71 -0.50 -1.72
CA ASN A 133 -27.80 -0.25 -3.16
C ASN A 133 -27.64 1.23 -3.52
N GLY A 134 -27.75 2.15 -2.57
CA GLY A 134 -27.72 3.59 -2.81
C GLY A 134 -26.41 4.27 -2.42
N THR A 135 -26.53 5.55 -2.12
CA THR A 135 -25.45 6.44 -1.72
C THR A 135 -25.56 6.75 -0.23
N THR A 136 -24.41 6.84 0.45
CA THR A 136 -24.33 7.38 1.81
C THR A 136 -23.85 8.83 1.75
N THR A 137 -24.63 9.77 2.30
CA THR A 137 -24.29 11.19 2.37
C THR A 137 -24.31 11.66 3.82
N ILE A 138 -23.20 12.26 4.27
CA ILE A 138 -23.03 12.74 5.64
C ILE A 138 -22.52 14.18 5.59
N ASN A 139 -23.26 15.11 6.19
CA ASN A 139 -22.91 16.54 6.24
C ASN A 139 -23.04 17.10 7.66
N ALA A 140 -22.11 17.97 8.06
CA ALA A 140 -22.17 18.70 9.33
C ALA A 140 -22.49 17.80 10.56
N THR A 141 -21.97 16.57 10.57
CA THR A 141 -22.34 15.53 11.53
C THR A 141 -21.13 15.08 12.33
N ASN A 142 -21.32 14.78 13.63
CA ASN A 142 -20.30 14.13 14.44
C ASN A 142 -20.58 12.63 14.52
N ILE A 143 -19.61 11.80 14.14
CA ILE A 143 -19.64 10.35 14.27
C ILE A 143 -18.51 9.92 15.19
N THR A 144 -18.83 9.18 16.24
CA THR A 144 -17.88 8.83 17.30
C THR A 144 -17.99 7.36 17.70
N SER A 145 -16.86 6.67 17.77
CA SER A 145 -16.75 5.36 18.41
C SER A 145 -15.55 5.30 19.37
N PRO A 146 -15.75 5.67 20.65
CA PRO A 146 -14.68 5.79 21.63
C PRO A 146 -13.88 4.50 21.92
N ASN A 147 -14.47 3.33 21.71
CA ASN A 147 -13.83 2.04 21.97
C ASN A 147 -13.95 1.07 20.79
N GLY A 148 -14.31 1.57 19.60
CA GLY A 148 -14.68 0.76 18.45
C GLY A 148 -14.27 1.34 17.11
N THR A 149 -14.80 0.72 16.06
CA THR A 149 -14.57 1.09 14.65
C THR A 149 -15.70 1.97 14.11
N VAL A 150 -15.43 2.69 13.04
CA VAL A 150 -16.48 3.37 12.26
C VAL A 150 -16.46 2.82 10.84
N ASN A 151 -17.56 2.23 10.39
CA ASN A 151 -17.70 1.70 9.04
C ASN A 151 -18.79 2.47 8.29
N ILE A 152 -18.43 3.04 7.15
CA ILE A 152 -19.34 3.82 6.31
C ILE A 152 -19.29 3.23 4.90
N SER A 153 -20.41 2.71 4.43
CA SER A 153 -20.52 2.17 3.07
C SER A 153 -21.69 2.74 2.31
N GLY A 154 -21.50 2.90 1.01
CA GLY A 154 -22.57 3.24 0.07
C GLY A 154 -22.25 2.62 -1.26
N ASN A 155 -23.16 1.80 -1.78
CA ASN A 155 -22.91 1.03 -2.98
C ASN A 155 -22.61 1.90 -4.21
N GLN A 156 -23.34 2.99 -4.41
CA GLN A 156 -23.17 3.90 -5.55
C GLN A 156 -22.20 5.05 -5.27
N ALA A 157 -22.06 5.47 -4.02
CA ALA A 157 -21.07 6.48 -3.60
C ALA A 157 -21.07 6.61 -2.07
N VAL A 158 -19.99 7.20 -1.54
CA VAL A 158 -19.96 7.79 -0.20
C VAL A 158 -19.54 9.26 -0.30
N ASN A 159 -20.37 10.16 0.22
CA ASN A 159 -20.13 11.60 0.24
C ASN A 159 -20.07 12.09 1.68
N ILE A 160 -18.89 12.53 2.13
CA ILE A 160 -18.65 13.10 3.44
C ILE A 160 -18.34 14.58 3.24
N GLY A 161 -19.32 15.43 3.51
CA GLY A 161 -19.25 16.86 3.22
C GLY A 161 -18.91 17.72 4.43
N ASN A 162 -18.92 19.03 4.19
CA ASN A 162 -18.31 20.03 5.07
C ASN A 162 -18.84 19.98 6.51
N GLY A 163 -17.94 20.18 7.47
CA GLY A 163 -18.26 20.22 8.90
C GLY A 163 -18.48 18.85 9.53
N THR A 164 -18.24 17.76 8.80
CA THR A 164 -18.35 16.39 9.33
C THR A 164 -17.08 16.01 10.10
N ASN A 165 -17.26 15.45 11.30
CA ASN A 165 -16.17 14.92 12.13
C ASN A 165 -16.41 13.44 12.37
N ILE A 166 -15.45 12.59 12.02
CA ILE A 166 -15.51 11.15 12.22
C ILE A 166 -14.33 10.75 13.08
N SER A 167 -14.61 10.11 14.21
CA SER A 167 -13.58 9.62 15.12
C SER A 167 -13.85 8.21 15.64
N GLY A 168 -12.80 7.41 15.72
CA GLY A 168 -12.84 6.05 16.22
C GLY A 168 -11.54 5.72 16.96
N GLN A 169 -11.63 4.85 17.97
CA GLN A 169 -10.42 4.30 18.60
C GLN A 169 -9.79 3.21 17.71
N GLY A 170 -10.62 2.40 17.07
CA GLY A 170 -10.24 1.42 16.05
C GLY A 170 -10.32 2.01 14.64
N ASP A 171 -10.29 1.14 13.64
CA ASP A 171 -10.29 1.54 12.23
C ASP A 171 -11.50 2.38 11.83
N ILE A 172 -11.25 3.29 10.89
CA ILE A 172 -12.29 3.98 10.15
C ILE A 172 -12.24 3.44 8.72
N THR A 173 -13.30 2.75 8.31
CA THR A 173 -13.41 2.15 6.97
C THR A 173 -14.50 2.86 6.19
N ILE A 174 -14.16 3.35 5.00
CA ILE A 174 -15.10 3.98 4.07
C ILE A 174 -15.06 3.22 2.75
N ASN A 175 -16.20 2.69 2.32
CA ASN A 175 -16.25 1.82 1.15
C ASN A 175 -17.36 2.21 0.16
N SER A 176 -17.01 2.25 -1.11
CA SER A 176 -17.95 2.43 -2.22
C SER A 176 -17.73 1.36 -3.29
N SER A 177 -18.54 0.30 -3.23
CA SER A 177 -18.34 -0.92 -4.03
C SER A 177 -18.58 -0.76 -5.53
N ASN A 178 -19.36 0.23 -5.96
CA ASN A 178 -19.66 0.48 -7.38
C ASN A 178 -19.59 1.97 -7.76
N GLY A 179 -18.90 2.79 -6.96
CA GLY A 179 -18.77 4.22 -7.26
C GLY A 179 -17.63 4.89 -6.53
N SER A 180 -17.76 6.21 -6.35
CA SER A 180 -16.69 7.07 -5.82
C SER A 180 -16.85 7.40 -4.32
N ILE A 181 -15.73 7.71 -3.66
CA ILE A 181 -15.69 8.32 -2.32
C ILE A 181 -15.29 9.78 -2.46
N ASN A 182 -16.09 10.70 -1.89
CA ASN A 182 -15.80 12.13 -1.85
C ASN A 182 -15.78 12.62 -0.40
N VAL A 183 -14.63 13.13 0.05
CA VAL A 183 -14.44 13.73 1.38
C VAL A 183 -14.10 15.20 1.18
N THR A 184 -14.96 16.11 1.65
CA THR A 184 -14.77 17.55 1.49
C THR A 184 -15.02 18.28 2.80
N GLY A 185 -14.10 19.15 3.24
CA GLY A 185 -14.32 19.99 4.41
C GLY A 185 -14.48 19.21 5.73
N SER A 186 -13.88 18.03 5.84
CA SER A 186 -14.17 17.08 6.92
C SER A 186 -12.93 16.72 7.74
N ASN A 187 -13.16 16.28 8.98
CA ASN A 187 -12.12 15.75 9.86
C ASN A 187 -12.35 14.24 10.07
N ILE A 188 -11.35 13.43 9.76
CA ILE A 188 -11.37 11.98 9.99
C ILE A 188 -10.16 11.65 10.85
N THR A 189 -10.38 11.08 12.03
CA THR A 189 -9.30 10.86 13.01
C THR A 189 -9.46 9.52 13.73
N THR A 190 -8.43 8.70 13.69
CA THR A 190 -8.36 7.46 14.48
C THR A 190 -6.97 7.26 15.07
N ASN A 191 -6.87 6.41 16.09
CA ASN A 191 -5.61 5.92 16.60
C ASN A 191 -5.08 4.69 15.81
N ASN A 192 -5.90 4.08 14.95
CA ASN A 192 -5.52 2.97 14.07
C ASN A 192 -5.51 3.40 12.61
N SER A 193 -6.17 2.68 11.69
CA SER A 193 -6.07 2.94 10.26
C SER A 193 -7.32 3.65 9.71
N VAL A 194 -7.10 4.59 8.78
CA VAL A 194 -8.15 5.10 7.89
C VAL A 194 -8.04 4.36 6.56
N ASN A 195 -9.06 3.59 6.21
CA ASN A 195 -9.12 2.80 4.99
C ASN A 195 -10.24 3.30 4.08
N MET A 196 -9.90 3.70 2.85
CA MET A 196 -10.85 4.17 1.84
C MET A 196 -10.75 3.29 0.59
N THR A 197 -11.84 2.63 0.21
CA THR A 197 -11.88 1.78 -1.00
C THR A 197 -13.03 2.17 -1.90
N ALA A 198 -12.74 2.50 -3.15
CA ALA A 198 -13.74 2.91 -4.13
C ALA A 198 -13.53 2.18 -5.46
N ALA A 199 -14.62 1.71 -6.08
CA ALA A 199 -14.54 1.12 -7.42
C ALA A 199 -14.19 2.15 -8.50
N GLU A 200 -14.49 3.43 -8.27
CA GLU A 200 -14.15 4.52 -9.17
C GLU A 200 -13.08 5.43 -8.56
N ASN A 201 -13.44 6.63 -8.10
CA ASN A 201 -12.50 7.64 -7.67
C ASN A 201 -12.52 7.82 -6.14
N ILE A 202 -11.40 8.25 -5.58
CA ILE A 202 -11.31 8.78 -4.22
C ILE A 202 -10.88 10.24 -4.33
N THR A 203 -11.73 11.15 -3.87
CA THR A 203 -11.43 12.60 -3.83
C THR A 203 -11.46 13.08 -2.39
N ILE A 204 -10.35 13.66 -1.92
CA ILE A 204 -10.22 14.28 -0.60
C ILE A 204 -9.83 15.74 -0.83
N ASN A 205 -10.68 16.66 -0.41
CA ASN A 205 -10.45 18.09 -0.61
C ASN A 205 -10.70 18.86 0.69
N ASN A 206 -9.82 19.80 1.02
CA ASN A 206 -10.00 20.69 2.17
C ASN A 206 -10.34 19.92 3.47
N SER A 207 -9.68 18.78 3.69
CA SER A 207 -10.02 17.86 4.78
C SER A 207 -8.80 17.54 5.64
N ASN A 208 -9.02 17.13 6.88
CA ASN A 208 -7.96 16.69 7.78
C ASN A 208 -8.12 15.19 8.04
N ILE A 209 -7.15 14.39 7.62
CA ILE A 209 -7.15 12.94 7.80
C ILE A 209 -5.99 12.57 8.71
N SER A 210 -6.27 11.86 9.80
CA SER A 210 -5.26 11.44 10.77
C SER A 210 -5.48 10.00 11.22
N GLY A 211 -4.41 9.21 11.24
CA GLY A 211 -4.41 7.80 11.61
C GLY A 211 -2.99 7.28 11.75
N ASN A 212 -2.78 6.14 12.40
CA ASN A 212 -1.50 5.45 12.32
C ASN A 212 -1.18 5.06 10.87
N GLU A 213 -2.17 4.55 10.15
CA GLU A 213 -2.08 4.30 8.71
C GLU A 213 -3.21 5.01 7.95
N ILE A 214 -2.91 5.50 6.76
CA ILE A 214 -3.90 6.02 5.82
C ILE A 214 -3.75 5.25 4.51
N ASN A 215 -4.77 4.48 4.15
CA ASN A 215 -4.78 3.63 2.98
C ASN A 215 -5.93 4.03 2.05
N THR A 216 -5.63 4.24 0.77
CA THR A 216 -6.65 4.47 -0.25
C THR A 216 -6.49 3.48 -1.39
N GLU A 217 -7.59 2.93 -1.89
CA GLU A 217 -7.62 2.08 -3.07
C GLU A 217 -8.77 2.48 -4.00
N ALA A 218 -8.42 3.17 -5.09
CA ALA A 218 -9.35 3.65 -6.10
C ALA A 218 -9.22 2.84 -7.40
N GLY A 219 -10.36 2.36 -7.94
CA GLY A 219 -10.40 1.66 -9.22
C GLY A 219 -10.12 2.55 -10.43
N ASN A 220 -10.07 3.88 -10.28
CA ASN A 220 -9.69 4.85 -11.31
C ASN A 220 -8.66 5.88 -10.79
N ASN A 221 -9.10 6.98 -10.18
CA ASN A 221 -8.20 8.06 -9.74
C ASN A 221 -8.28 8.33 -8.23
N THR A 222 -7.16 8.74 -7.64
CA THR A 222 -7.12 9.33 -6.30
C THR A 222 -6.66 10.78 -6.41
N VAL A 223 -7.42 11.71 -5.85
CA VAL A 223 -7.07 13.14 -5.79
C VAL A 223 -7.15 13.62 -4.35
N ILE A 224 -6.04 14.09 -3.80
CA ILE A 224 -5.93 14.67 -2.46
C ILE A 224 -5.43 16.11 -2.60
N GLN A 225 -6.26 17.07 -2.22
CA GLN A 225 -5.96 18.49 -2.39
C GLN A 225 -6.32 19.32 -1.17
N ASN A 226 -5.56 20.39 -0.92
CA ASN A 226 -5.84 21.39 0.12
C ASN A 226 -6.04 20.78 1.52
N SER A 227 -5.47 19.60 1.77
CA SER A 227 -5.80 18.78 2.93
C SER A 227 -4.61 18.67 3.89
N THR A 228 -4.89 18.40 5.16
CA THR A 228 -3.85 18.03 6.13
C THR A 228 -3.88 16.53 6.34
N ILE A 229 -2.73 15.89 6.19
CA ILE A 229 -2.58 14.44 6.34
C ILE A 229 -1.55 14.18 7.43
N ASN A 230 -1.94 13.46 8.48
CA ASN A 230 -1.04 13.09 9.57
C ASN A 230 -1.06 11.57 9.76
N ALA A 231 0.05 10.88 9.49
CA ALA A 231 0.12 9.45 9.71
C ALA A 231 1.53 8.93 9.99
N THR A 232 1.61 7.69 10.47
CA THR A 232 2.88 6.95 10.45
C THR A 232 3.18 6.51 9.02
N ASN A 233 2.24 5.83 8.39
CA ASN A 233 2.35 5.37 7.01
C ASN A 233 1.19 5.88 6.17
N ILE A 234 1.47 6.22 4.92
CA ILE A 234 0.44 6.45 3.91
C ILE A 234 0.70 5.57 2.68
N THR A 235 -0.35 4.90 2.22
CA THR A 235 -0.36 4.15 0.96
C THR A 235 -1.54 4.58 0.12
N ILE A 236 -1.26 5.14 -1.05
CA ILE A 236 -2.28 5.58 -1.99
C ILE A 236 -2.18 4.75 -3.26
N ASN A 237 -3.21 3.96 -3.53
CA ASN A 237 -3.33 3.16 -4.73
C ASN A 237 -4.47 3.69 -5.61
N SER A 238 -4.16 3.83 -6.89
CA SER A 238 -5.13 4.12 -7.96
C SER A 238 -4.73 3.33 -9.20
N THR A 239 -5.67 2.95 -10.07
CA THR A 239 -5.32 2.28 -11.32
C THR A 239 -4.77 3.25 -12.37
N ASN A 240 -5.31 4.47 -12.43
CA ASN A 240 -5.03 5.44 -13.48
C ASN A 240 -4.15 6.60 -12.98
N SER A 241 -4.71 7.52 -12.19
CA SER A 241 -3.97 8.70 -11.74
C SER A 241 -4.06 8.91 -10.24
N THR A 242 -2.91 9.19 -9.61
CA THR A 242 -2.84 9.72 -8.26
C THR A 242 -2.30 11.15 -8.29
N VAL A 243 -3.07 12.08 -7.72
CA VAL A 243 -2.70 13.50 -7.58
C VAL A 243 -2.76 13.88 -6.11
N ILE A 244 -1.62 14.32 -5.56
CA ILE A 244 -1.47 14.82 -4.20
C ILE A 244 -0.87 16.21 -4.32
N ASP A 245 -1.74 17.22 -4.29
CA ASP A 245 -1.37 18.60 -4.58
C ASP A 245 -1.80 19.59 -3.49
N ASN A 246 -0.92 20.53 -3.14
CA ASN A 246 -1.23 21.62 -2.20
C ASN A 246 -1.70 21.12 -0.82
N ASN A 247 -1.06 20.09 -0.27
CA ASN A 247 -1.40 19.54 1.04
C ASN A 247 -0.37 19.91 2.12
N ASN A 248 -0.77 19.79 3.38
CA ASN A 248 0.13 19.72 4.53
C ASN A 248 0.30 18.25 4.93
N VAL A 249 1.44 17.65 4.57
CA VAL A 249 1.70 16.21 4.68
C VAL A 249 2.71 15.97 5.79
N ASN A 250 2.27 15.30 6.86
CA ASN A 250 3.07 14.95 8.02
C ASN A 250 3.12 13.43 8.19
N ILE A 251 4.17 12.80 7.65
CA ILE A 251 4.30 11.33 7.61
C ILE A 251 5.58 10.91 8.31
N SER A 252 5.47 10.14 9.39
CA SER A 252 6.64 9.80 10.21
C SER A 252 7.38 8.52 9.79
N ASN A 253 6.94 7.84 8.72
CA ASN A 253 7.62 6.67 8.17
C ASN A 253 7.48 6.61 6.64
N ASN A 254 6.60 5.77 6.10
CA ASN A 254 6.53 5.51 4.66
C ASN A 254 5.47 6.36 3.94
N THR A 255 5.85 6.90 2.78
CA THR A 255 4.94 7.55 1.84
C THR A 255 4.95 6.78 0.51
N ASN A 256 3.92 5.97 0.27
CA ASN A 256 3.77 5.14 -0.93
C ASN A 256 2.64 5.67 -1.82
N ILE A 257 2.94 5.90 -3.10
CA ILE A 257 2.04 6.54 -4.07
C ILE A 257 2.05 5.69 -5.35
N ASN A 258 0.90 5.15 -5.76
CA ASN A 258 0.81 4.22 -6.87
C ASN A 258 -0.31 4.58 -7.85
N GLY A 259 0.00 4.47 -9.14
CA GLY A 259 -0.90 4.68 -10.27
C GLY A 259 -0.14 4.81 -11.58
N ASN A 260 -0.81 4.68 -12.73
CA ASN A 260 -0.17 4.84 -14.03
C ASN A 260 0.47 6.23 -14.19
N SER A 261 -0.16 7.26 -13.61
CA SER A 261 0.38 8.61 -13.48
C SER A 261 0.37 9.04 -12.01
N THR A 262 1.49 9.54 -11.52
CA THR A 262 1.65 10.06 -10.16
C THR A 262 2.05 11.53 -10.20
N GLN A 263 1.40 12.34 -9.37
CA GLN A 263 1.74 13.74 -9.14
C GLN A 263 1.78 14.01 -7.64
N PHE A 264 2.95 14.40 -7.13
CA PHE A 264 3.16 14.79 -5.75
C PHE A 264 3.78 16.18 -5.75
N THR A 265 2.95 17.22 -5.73
CA THR A 265 3.35 18.61 -6.01
C THR A 265 2.83 19.60 -4.98
N ASN A 266 3.53 20.73 -4.80
CA ASN A 266 3.11 21.85 -3.96
C ASN A 266 2.80 21.48 -2.49
N ASN A 267 3.28 20.35 -2.00
CA ASN A 267 3.03 19.91 -0.64
C ASN A 267 3.99 20.61 0.33
N THR A 268 3.52 20.78 1.56
CA THR A 268 4.23 21.32 2.73
C THR A 268 4.23 20.29 3.84
N GLY A 269 4.88 20.57 4.98
CA GLY A 269 4.90 19.68 6.14
C GLY A 269 6.23 18.93 6.27
N VAL A 270 6.18 17.76 6.90
CA VAL A 270 7.36 16.95 7.23
C VAL A 270 7.11 15.49 6.89
N ILE A 271 7.92 14.92 6.00
CA ILE A 271 7.97 13.47 5.78
C ILE A 271 9.30 12.90 6.27
N ASP A 272 9.28 11.68 6.77
CA ASP A 272 10.48 11.04 7.29
C ASP A 272 11.44 10.63 6.16
N HIS A 273 10.94 9.87 5.18
CA HIS A 273 11.71 9.46 4.00
C HIS A 273 11.09 10.00 2.71
N ASN A 274 11.88 10.02 1.64
CA ASN A 274 11.40 10.34 0.29
C ASN A 274 10.21 9.45 -0.11
N PRO A 275 9.22 9.99 -0.83
CA PRO A 275 8.11 9.20 -1.34
C PRO A 275 8.58 8.12 -2.31
N SER A 276 7.92 6.97 -2.26
CA SER A 276 8.02 5.90 -3.24
C SER A 276 6.86 5.98 -4.22
N GLU A 277 7.17 6.20 -5.49
CA GLU A 277 6.20 6.17 -6.59
C GLU A 277 6.32 4.87 -7.37
N ASN A 278 5.25 4.06 -7.39
CA ASN A 278 5.23 2.76 -8.08
C ASN A 278 6.41 1.85 -7.69
N GLY A 279 6.73 1.81 -6.39
CA GLY A 279 7.83 1.01 -5.83
C GLY A 279 9.23 1.58 -6.05
N LYS A 280 9.37 2.78 -6.64
CA LYS A 280 10.65 3.48 -6.81
C LYS A 280 10.70 4.73 -5.94
N THR A 281 11.67 4.79 -5.04
CA THR A 281 11.90 5.99 -4.23
C THR A 281 12.38 7.15 -5.10
N LYS A 282 11.70 8.29 -4.99
CA LYS A 282 12.00 9.50 -5.76
C LYS A 282 13.23 10.21 -5.17
N PRO A 283 14.22 10.63 -5.98
CA PRO A 283 15.38 11.39 -5.49
C PRO A 283 14.96 12.69 -4.80
N THR A 284 15.70 13.09 -3.75
CA THR A 284 15.37 14.28 -2.94
C THR A 284 15.24 15.55 -3.78
N GLU A 285 16.12 15.75 -4.76
CA GLU A 285 16.08 16.93 -5.64
C GLU A 285 14.81 17.00 -6.48
N GLU A 286 14.30 15.86 -6.97
CA GLU A 286 13.03 15.81 -7.73
C GLU A 286 11.86 16.16 -6.81
N VAL A 287 11.81 15.53 -5.64
CA VAL A 287 10.75 15.78 -4.64
C VAL A 287 10.75 17.24 -4.21
N LYS A 288 11.93 17.83 -3.97
CA LYS A 288 12.09 19.23 -3.55
C LYS A 288 11.81 20.23 -4.67
N LYS A 289 12.10 19.89 -5.92
CA LYS A 289 11.74 20.71 -7.07
C LYS A 289 10.22 20.89 -7.15
N ASP A 290 9.48 19.80 -6.95
CA ASP A 290 8.02 19.80 -7.02
C ASP A 290 7.36 20.26 -5.71
N ASN A 291 8.07 20.16 -4.58
CA ASN A 291 7.60 20.50 -3.23
C ASN A 291 8.66 21.32 -2.47
N PRO A 292 8.90 22.59 -2.86
CA PRO A 292 9.99 23.40 -2.30
C PRO A 292 9.87 23.64 -0.80
N ASN A 293 8.65 23.57 -0.26
CA ASN A 293 8.34 23.84 1.15
C ASN A 293 8.14 22.56 2.00
N LEU A 294 8.29 21.37 1.41
CA LEU A 294 8.20 20.11 2.13
C LEU A 294 9.53 19.78 2.80
N THR A 295 9.53 19.37 4.07
CA THR A 295 10.76 18.92 4.76
C THR A 295 10.87 17.40 4.68
N ILE A 296 12.07 16.90 4.37
CA ILE A 296 12.38 15.46 4.39
C ILE A 296 13.45 15.24 5.47
N VAL A 297 13.15 14.44 6.49
CA VAL A 297 14.03 14.28 7.67
C VAL A 297 15.24 13.40 7.35
N ASN A 298 15.00 12.26 6.70
CA ASN A 298 15.98 11.26 6.30
C ASN A 298 16.05 11.15 4.76
N PRO A 299 16.61 12.17 4.06
CA PRO A 299 16.61 12.21 2.61
C PRO A 299 17.53 11.15 1.98
N ILE A 300 17.09 10.54 0.89
CA ILE A 300 17.96 9.72 0.03
C ILE A 300 18.59 10.62 -1.04
N ASN A 301 19.87 10.92 -0.85
CA ASN A 301 20.66 11.68 -1.81
C ASN A 301 21.42 10.72 -2.72
N THR A 302 20.79 10.27 -3.80
CA THR A 302 21.55 9.67 -4.92
C THR A 302 22.17 10.81 -5.72
N TYR A 303 23.42 11.16 -5.41
CA TYR A 303 24.21 12.08 -6.21
C TYR A 303 24.62 11.35 -7.50
N LEU A 304 23.95 11.64 -8.61
CA LEU A 304 24.51 11.36 -9.93
C LEU A 304 25.71 12.30 -10.07
N ASP A 305 26.93 11.76 -10.02
CA ASP A 305 28.13 12.55 -10.26
C ASP A 305 28.01 13.21 -11.65
N PRO A 306 27.87 14.56 -11.74
CA PRO A 306 27.76 15.24 -13.02
C PRO A 306 29.02 15.06 -13.88
N ASN A 307 30.11 14.62 -13.26
CA ASN A 307 31.37 14.28 -13.90
C ASN A 307 31.53 12.76 -14.12
N TYR A 308 30.44 11.99 -14.18
CA TYR A 308 30.51 10.58 -14.57
C TYR A 308 31.27 10.37 -15.91
N ASN A 309 31.25 11.37 -16.79
CA ASN A 309 32.04 11.38 -18.02
C ASN A 309 33.55 11.60 -17.80
N ASP A 310 33.97 12.26 -16.71
CA ASP A 310 35.39 12.43 -16.36
C ASP A 310 36.02 11.11 -15.88
N TRP A 311 35.20 10.16 -15.42
CA TRP A 311 35.63 8.80 -15.07
C TRP A 311 35.79 7.90 -16.30
N LEU A 312 35.31 8.35 -17.47
CA LEU A 312 35.33 7.57 -18.72
C LEU A 312 36.45 7.97 -19.68
N LEU A 313 37.30 8.93 -19.31
CA LEU A 313 38.43 9.35 -20.12
C LEU A 313 39.66 9.57 -19.23
N GLU A 314 40.56 8.58 -19.20
CA GLU A 314 41.97 8.90 -19.00
C GLU A 314 42.47 9.58 -20.28
N ASP A 315 42.47 10.92 -20.25
CA ASP A 315 43.40 11.71 -21.03
C ASP A 315 44.83 11.27 -20.68
N ASP A 316 45.66 11.18 -21.72
CA ASP A 316 47.04 10.72 -21.73
C ASP A 316 47.27 9.20 -21.64
N GLN A 317 47.38 8.55 -22.81
CA GLN A 317 48.66 7.95 -23.22
C GLN A 317 48.77 7.90 -24.75
N ALA A 318 49.42 8.91 -25.30
CA ALA A 318 50.11 8.78 -26.57
C ALA A 318 51.31 7.84 -26.38
N TYR A 319 51.39 6.71 -27.10
CA TYR A 319 52.66 6.18 -27.61
C TYR A 319 52.47 5.08 -28.68
N ASN A 320 52.80 5.48 -29.91
CA ASN A 320 53.50 4.72 -30.96
C ASN A 320 52.89 3.49 -31.63
N ASN A 321 52.42 3.76 -32.86
CA ASN A 321 52.67 2.96 -34.06
C ASN A 321 54.03 2.22 -34.01
N GLY A 322 53.98 0.90 -34.01
CA GLY A 322 55.14 0.02 -34.06
C GLY A 322 54.77 -1.38 -34.54
N ALA A 323 54.11 -1.47 -35.69
CA ALA A 323 54.09 -2.72 -36.44
C ALA A 323 55.50 -2.99 -37.01
N ALA A 324 55.94 -4.25 -36.92
CA ALA A 324 57.23 -4.82 -37.32
C ALA A 324 58.37 -4.63 -36.30
N THR A 325 58.93 -5.72 -35.77
CA THR A 325 59.92 -6.57 -36.45
C THR A 325 60.16 -7.86 -35.69
N ASP A 326 60.67 -8.81 -36.47
CA ASP A 326 60.87 -10.24 -36.27
C ASP A 326 61.93 -10.66 -35.23
N GLU A 327 61.92 -11.97 -34.99
CA GLU A 327 63.09 -12.83 -34.73
C GLU A 327 63.91 -12.73 -33.43
N GLY A 328 63.75 -13.78 -32.60
CA GLY A 328 64.89 -14.58 -32.17
C GLY A 328 65.25 -14.55 -30.68
N ARG A 329 64.94 -15.65 -29.96
CA ARG A 329 65.91 -16.55 -29.29
C ARG A 329 65.24 -17.67 -28.45
N PHE A 330 65.99 -18.77 -28.31
CA PHE A 330 65.62 -20.17 -28.03
C PHE A 330 65.83 -20.66 -26.57
N TYR A 331 65.34 -21.90 -26.31
CA TYR A 331 65.66 -22.95 -25.28
C TYR A 331 64.80 -22.96 -23.98
N THR A 332 64.31 -24.08 -23.40
CA THR A 332 64.18 -25.54 -23.68
C THR A 332 63.16 -26.13 -22.66
N PRO A 333 62.62 -27.37 -22.84
CA PRO A 333 61.31 -27.76 -22.33
C PRO A 333 61.29 -28.23 -20.87
N ARG A 334 60.16 -28.05 -20.20
CA ARG A 334 59.77 -28.89 -19.05
C ARG A 334 58.25 -29.14 -19.07
N ILE A 335 57.90 -30.36 -19.45
CA ILE A 335 56.54 -30.91 -19.37
C ILE A 335 56.25 -31.21 -17.91
N VAL A 336 55.16 -30.70 -17.34
CA VAL A 336 54.15 -31.51 -16.60
C VAL A 336 52.79 -30.78 -16.69
N ALA A 337 51.72 -31.55 -16.90
CA ALA A 337 50.36 -31.12 -17.18
C ALA A 337 49.68 -30.31 -16.05
N SER A 338 49.10 -29.17 -16.45
CA SER A 338 48.26 -28.23 -15.68
C SER A 338 47.46 -27.41 -16.70
N SER A 339 46.58 -28.06 -17.47
CA SER A 339 46.06 -27.54 -18.74
C SER A 339 45.12 -26.34 -18.67
N ASP A 340 44.81 -25.75 -17.51
CA ASP A 340 43.69 -24.80 -17.43
C ASP A 340 43.89 -23.56 -16.56
N MET A 341 45.10 -23.28 -16.07
CA MET A 341 45.34 -22.04 -15.31
C MET A 341 46.61 -21.32 -15.78
N ASN A 342 46.48 -20.03 -16.07
CA ASN A 342 47.59 -19.15 -16.39
C ASN A 342 47.65 -18.02 -15.35
N PHE A 343 48.85 -17.66 -14.90
CA PHE A 343 49.04 -16.60 -13.92
C PHE A 343 49.43 -15.32 -14.66
N ASN A 344 48.47 -14.41 -14.87
CA ASN A 344 48.72 -13.10 -15.45
C ASN A 344 49.13 -12.13 -14.32
N ARG A 345 50.26 -11.41 -14.46
CA ARG A 345 50.73 -10.45 -13.46
C ARG A 345 49.83 -9.23 -13.30
N GLU A 346 48.94 -8.96 -14.25
CA GLU A 346 47.98 -7.83 -14.19
C GLU A 346 46.56 -8.25 -13.79
N GLU A 347 46.15 -9.52 -13.95
CA GLU A 347 44.74 -9.95 -13.78
C GLU A 347 44.55 -11.12 -12.79
N GLY A 348 45.61 -11.65 -12.17
CA GLY A 348 45.50 -12.77 -11.24
C GLY A 348 45.29 -14.14 -11.92
N ILE A 349 44.67 -15.08 -11.21
CA ILE A 349 44.45 -16.46 -11.68
C ILE A 349 43.28 -16.46 -12.68
N SER A 350 43.54 -16.85 -13.92
CA SER A 350 42.53 -16.98 -14.97
C SER A 350 42.46 -18.41 -15.53
N VAL A 351 41.24 -18.81 -15.92
CA VAL A 351 40.91 -20.14 -16.44
C VAL A 351 40.66 -20.05 -17.94
N ALA A 352 41.15 -21.01 -18.71
CA ALA A 352 40.92 -21.03 -20.15
C ALA A 352 39.42 -21.02 -20.49
N ALA A 353 39.02 -20.16 -21.42
CA ALA A 353 37.61 -19.99 -21.80
C ALA A 353 36.99 -21.28 -22.38
N ASN A 354 37.81 -22.22 -22.87
CA ASN A 354 37.38 -23.53 -23.37
C ASN A 354 37.41 -24.65 -22.30
N ASN A 355 37.51 -24.31 -21.01
CA ASN A 355 37.55 -25.28 -19.93
C ASN A 355 36.30 -26.21 -19.93
N SER A 356 36.51 -27.50 -19.69
CA SER A 356 35.44 -28.51 -19.74
C SER A 356 34.35 -28.29 -18.70
N GLU A 357 34.70 -27.85 -17.49
CA GLU A 357 33.72 -27.58 -16.42
C GLU A 357 32.85 -26.38 -16.76
N LEU A 358 33.44 -25.33 -17.32
CA LEU A 358 32.70 -24.15 -17.79
C LEU A 358 31.76 -24.51 -18.95
N ASN A 359 32.24 -25.26 -19.94
CA ASN A 359 31.44 -25.69 -21.08
C ASN A 359 30.28 -26.60 -20.66
N ASN A 360 30.51 -27.51 -19.71
CA ASN A 360 29.46 -28.37 -19.14
C ASN A 360 28.41 -27.55 -18.38
N TYR A 361 28.84 -26.58 -17.57
CA TYR A 361 27.95 -25.69 -16.83
C TYR A 361 27.04 -24.87 -17.76
N LEU A 362 27.61 -24.29 -18.83
CA LEU A 362 26.88 -23.48 -19.79
C LEU A 362 25.92 -24.31 -20.63
N SER A 363 26.38 -25.45 -21.15
CA SER A 363 25.57 -26.32 -22.01
C SER A 363 24.36 -26.92 -21.29
N ALA A 364 24.49 -27.27 -20.01
CA ALA A 364 23.38 -27.72 -19.17
C ALA A 364 22.26 -26.68 -19.03
N ARG A 365 22.55 -25.40 -19.30
CA ARG A 365 21.61 -24.27 -19.19
C ARG A 365 21.24 -23.67 -20.55
N GLY A 366 21.67 -24.31 -21.64
CA GLY A 366 21.43 -23.84 -23.01
C GLY A 366 22.27 -22.63 -23.42
N PHE A 367 23.42 -22.40 -22.77
CA PHE A 367 24.34 -21.31 -23.08
C PHE A 367 25.63 -21.81 -23.71
N THR A 368 26.28 -20.91 -24.44
CA THR A 368 27.69 -20.99 -24.84
C THR A 368 28.36 -19.66 -24.51
N LEU A 369 29.68 -19.59 -24.53
CA LEU A 369 30.37 -18.31 -24.37
C LEU A 369 29.99 -17.30 -25.45
N GLN A 370 29.74 -17.77 -26.67
CA GLN A 370 29.24 -16.96 -27.77
C GLN A 370 27.82 -16.42 -27.50
N THR A 371 26.97 -17.21 -26.83
CA THR A 371 25.65 -16.75 -26.41
C THR A 371 25.78 -15.71 -25.29
N CYS A 372 26.65 -15.95 -24.31
CA CYS A 372 26.94 -14.99 -23.25
C CYS A 372 27.49 -13.67 -23.77
N SER A 373 28.25 -13.68 -24.87
CA SER A 373 28.86 -12.47 -25.43
C SER A 373 27.88 -11.53 -26.11
N ILE A 374 26.66 -12.00 -26.44
CA ILE A 374 25.65 -11.23 -27.18
C ILE A 374 24.34 -11.06 -26.41
N ILE A 375 24.08 -11.86 -25.38
CA ILE A 375 22.86 -11.77 -24.60
C ILE A 375 22.88 -10.52 -23.72
N ASP A 376 21.72 -9.88 -23.57
CA ASP A 376 21.50 -8.85 -22.56
C ASP A 376 21.51 -9.52 -21.16
N PRO A 377 22.47 -9.18 -20.27
CA PRO A 377 22.53 -9.77 -18.94
C PRO A 377 21.31 -9.45 -18.06
N GLU A 378 20.56 -8.39 -18.36
CA GLU A 378 19.32 -8.07 -17.64
C GLU A 378 18.20 -9.05 -18.01
N ALA A 379 18.16 -9.53 -19.26
CA ALA A 379 17.18 -10.52 -19.71
C ALA A 379 17.34 -11.90 -19.02
N LEU A 380 18.48 -12.15 -18.37
CA LEU A 380 18.70 -13.36 -17.56
C LEU A 380 18.00 -13.32 -16.21
N ARG A 381 17.63 -12.13 -15.69
CA ARG A 381 16.94 -11.99 -14.41
C ARG A 381 15.51 -12.54 -14.44
N ASP A 382 14.87 -12.50 -15.62
CA ASP A 382 13.47 -12.89 -15.82
C ASP A 382 13.30 -14.35 -16.30
N ARG A 383 14.40 -15.10 -16.43
CA ARG A 383 14.41 -16.52 -16.85
C ARG A 383 13.99 -17.42 -15.69
N LEU A 384 12.69 -17.73 -15.61
CA LEU A 384 12.09 -18.62 -14.60
C LEU A 384 12.57 -20.09 -14.70
N ASP A 385 13.15 -20.49 -15.83
CA ASP A 385 13.71 -21.82 -16.07
C ASP A 385 15.13 -22.01 -15.50
N LEU A 386 15.76 -20.93 -15.00
CA LEU A 386 17.07 -20.98 -14.35
C LEU A 386 16.92 -20.93 -12.82
N ASP A 387 17.75 -21.71 -12.11
CA ASP A 387 17.85 -21.59 -10.65
C ASP A 387 18.31 -20.17 -10.25
N PRO A 388 17.83 -19.61 -9.12
CA PRO A 388 18.25 -18.28 -8.67
C PRO A 388 19.76 -18.07 -8.59
N ARG A 389 20.54 -19.11 -8.24
CA ARG A 389 22.01 -19.02 -8.20
C ARG A 389 22.62 -19.00 -9.59
N ASP A 390 22.05 -19.78 -10.50
CA ASP A 390 22.50 -19.81 -11.89
C ASP A 390 22.23 -18.49 -12.61
N ARG A 391 21.13 -17.81 -12.28
CA ARG A 391 20.84 -16.45 -12.79
C ARG A 391 21.94 -15.48 -12.39
N ILE A 392 22.36 -15.49 -11.13
CA ILE A 392 23.42 -14.61 -10.63
C ILE A 392 24.76 -14.94 -11.30
N ASP A 393 25.13 -16.22 -11.35
CA ASP A 393 26.39 -16.69 -11.93
C ASP A 393 26.47 -16.41 -13.44
N LEU A 394 25.38 -16.63 -14.19
CA LEU A 394 25.31 -16.36 -15.62
C LEU A 394 25.26 -14.85 -15.92
N THR A 395 24.54 -14.06 -15.13
CA THR A 395 24.55 -12.60 -15.29
C THR A 395 25.96 -12.05 -15.10
N ARG A 396 26.70 -12.51 -14.08
CA ARG A 396 28.09 -12.10 -13.85
C ARG A 396 29.00 -12.49 -15.02
N LEU A 397 28.97 -13.75 -15.43
CA LEU A 397 29.81 -14.27 -16.51
C LEU A 397 29.49 -13.60 -17.86
N CYS A 398 28.22 -13.54 -18.25
CA CYS A 398 27.84 -12.96 -19.54
C CYS A 398 28.09 -11.44 -19.57
N SER A 399 27.93 -10.73 -18.45
CA SER A 399 28.29 -9.30 -18.37
C SER A 399 29.78 -9.08 -18.63
N TYR A 400 30.64 -9.90 -18.02
CA TYR A 400 32.10 -9.82 -18.23
C TYR A 400 32.48 -10.14 -19.68
N VAL A 401 31.94 -11.21 -20.26
CA VAL A 401 32.24 -11.61 -21.64
C VAL A 401 31.74 -10.58 -22.66
N ASN A 402 30.56 -9.98 -22.43
CA ASN A 402 30.00 -8.92 -23.28
C ASN A 402 30.87 -7.65 -23.22
N ASP A 403 31.32 -7.24 -22.03
CA ASP A 403 32.26 -6.12 -21.85
C ASP A 403 33.61 -6.38 -22.55
N GLN A 404 34.17 -7.59 -22.40
CA GLN A 404 35.42 -7.97 -23.09
C GLN A 404 35.28 -8.00 -24.62
N LEU A 405 34.14 -8.50 -25.14
CA LEU A 405 33.87 -8.48 -26.58
C LEU A 405 33.73 -7.05 -27.09
N ARG A 406 33.07 -6.16 -26.35
CA ARG A 406 32.94 -4.73 -26.71
C ARG A 406 34.28 -4.00 -26.72
N ARG A 407 35.16 -4.30 -25.75
CA ARG A 407 36.47 -3.66 -25.62
C ARG A 407 37.50 -4.16 -26.63
N THR A 408 37.56 -5.47 -26.85
CA THR A 408 38.65 -6.10 -27.62
C THR A 408 38.22 -6.60 -29.01
N GLY A 409 36.91 -6.60 -29.30
CA GLY A 409 36.34 -7.19 -30.51
C GLY A 409 36.44 -8.72 -30.57
N LYS A 410 36.87 -9.38 -29.49
CA LYS A 410 37.05 -10.84 -29.41
C LYS A 410 36.51 -11.37 -28.09
N ILE A 411 36.07 -12.64 -28.09
CA ILE A 411 35.75 -13.35 -26.85
C ILE A 411 37.07 -13.61 -26.11
N PRO A 412 37.16 -13.35 -24.80
CA PRO A 412 38.38 -13.55 -24.04
C PRO A 412 38.79 -15.03 -24.06
N THR A 413 40.09 -15.29 -24.20
CA THR A 413 40.64 -16.65 -24.23
C THR A 413 40.83 -17.23 -22.82
N HIS A 414 40.79 -16.38 -21.80
CA HIS A 414 40.88 -16.73 -20.39
C HIS A 414 39.87 -15.90 -19.58
N LEU A 415 39.34 -16.46 -18.50
CA LEU A 415 38.34 -15.84 -17.64
C LEU A 415 38.85 -15.79 -16.20
N PRO A 416 38.78 -14.62 -15.52
CA PRO A 416 39.08 -14.51 -14.10
C PRO A 416 38.25 -15.45 -13.23
N LEU A 417 38.82 -15.94 -12.12
CA LEU A 417 38.15 -16.90 -11.25
C LEU A 417 36.88 -16.34 -10.57
N ASP A 418 36.85 -15.04 -10.31
CA ASP A 418 35.76 -14.32 -9.66
C ASP A 418 34.56 -14.07 -10.58
N VAL A 419 34.73 -14.19 -11.90
CA VAL A 419 33.63 -14.10 -12.88
C VAL A 419 33.05 -15.46 -13.24
N LEU A 420 33.74 -16.56 -12.90
CA LEU A 420 33.24 -17.91 -13.16
C LEU A 420 32.04 -18.27 -12.27
N PRO A 421 31.13 -19.12 -12.75
CA PRO A 421 30.09 -19.69 -11.91
C PRO A 421 30.66 -20.36 -10.67
N THR A 422 29.99 -20.22 -9.54
CA THR A 422 30.51 -20.63 -8.22
C THR A 422 30.81 -22.14 -8.18
N THR A 423 30.00 -22.94 -8.89
CA THR A 423 30.19 -24.39 -9.04
C THR A 423 31.41 -24.73 -9.88
N VAL A 424 31.67 -23.99 -10.95
CA VAL A 424 32.85 -24.15 -11.83
C VAL A 424 34.12 -23.73 -11.10
N ALA A 425 34.11 -22.58 -10.42
CA ALA A 425 35.23 -22.11 -9.61
C ALA A 425 35.60 -23.13 -8.53
N SER A 426 34.60 -23.71 -7.85
CA SER A 426 34.81 -24.74 -6.82
C SER A 426 35.36 -26.05 -7.40
N ALA A 427 34.86 -26.49 -8.57
CA ALA A 427 35.36 -27.69 -9.24
C ALA A 427 36.83 -27.55 -9.65
N ILE A 428 37.21 -26.39 -10.18
CA ILE A 428 38.58 -26.07 -10.57
C ILE A 428 39.50 -25.97 -9.34
N GLN A 429 39.04 -25.35 -8.25
CA GLN A 429 39.79 -25.30 -6.99
C GLN A 429 39.97 -26.69 -6.35
N ASN A 430 38.95 -27.56 -6.41
CA ASN A 430 39.03 -28.92 -5.86
C ASN A 430 39.91 -29.85 -6.70
N ALA A 431 39.89 -29.71 -8.03
CA ALA A 431 40.83 -30.41 -8.92
C ALA A 431 42.30 -30.06 -8.60
N ASN A 432 42.56 -28.84 -8.13
CA ASN A 432 43.89 -28.41 -7.70
C ASN A 432 44.31 -28.97 -6.33
N GLN A 433 43.37 -29.19 -5.40
CA GLN A 433 43.69 -29.80 -4.10
C GLN A 433 43.98 -31.30 -4.20
N GLY A 434 43.36 -32.00 -5.15
CA GLY A 434 43.60 -33.42 -5.44
C GLY A 434 45.00 -33.74 -6.00
N ASN A 435 45.79 -32.74 -6.38
CA ASN A 435 47.16 -32.89 -6.88
C ASN A 435 48.24 -32.68 -5.79
N SER A 436 47.84 -32.53 -4.52
CA SER A 436 48.75 -32.55 -3.36
C SER A 436 48.76 -33.94 -2.71
N VAL A 437 49.37 -34.92 -3.38
CA VAL A 437 49.64 -36.23 -2.77
C VAL A 437 50.96 -36.18 -1.99
N ALA A 438 50.85 -36.33 -0.67
CA ALA A 438 51.81 -36.87 0.29
C ALA A 438 53.26 -36.33 0.29
N ALA A 439 53.53 -35.38 1.18
CA ALA A 439 54.80 -35.39 1.91
C ALA A 439 54.63 -36.36 3.09
N ASN A 440 54.91 -37.65 2.84
CA ASN A 440 55.05 -38.63 3.89
C ASN A 440 56.32 -38.28 4.69
N LEU A 441 56.16 -37.77 5.90
CA LEU A 441 57.23 -37.75 6.91
C LEU A 441 57.27 -39.15 7.52
N ASP A 442 58.05 -40.04 6.91
CA ASP A 442 58.58 -41.19 7.64
C ASP A 442 59.98 -40.83 8.12
N ASP A 443 60.09 -40.74 9.44
CA ASP A 443 61.33 -40.76 10.20
C ASP A 443 61.72 -42.23 10.46
N SER A 444 63.02 -42.51 10.66
CA SER A 444 63.71 -43.82 10.85
C SER A 444 64.08 -44.58 9.55
N ASP A 445 65.33 -44.99 9.26
CA ASP A 445 66.48 -45.31 10.12
C ASP A 445 67.84 -45.19 9.38
N ALA A 446 68.87 -44.88 10.19
CA ALA A 446 70.25 -45.40 10.19
C ALA A 446 71.15 -45.32 8.92
N GLU A 447 72.19 -44.48 9.01
CA GLU A 447 73.58 -44.93 9.26
C GLU A 447 74.38 -43.87 10.04
#